data_AF-A0AAV7AXA6-F1
#
_entry.id   AF-A0AAV7AXA6-F1
#
_cell.length_a   1.000
_cell.length_b   1.000
_cell.length_c   1.000
_cell.angle_alpha   90.00
_cell.angle_beta   90.00
_cell.angle_gamma   90.00
#
_symmetry.space_group_name_H-M   'P 1'
#
loop_
_entity.id
_entity.type
_entity.pdbx_description
1 polymer ?
#
loop_
_entity_poly.entity_id
_entity_poly.type
_entity_poly.pdbx_seq_one_letter_code
_entity_poly.pdbx_strand_id
1 'polypeptide(L)'
;MSATQSTPVRAGASAVPYGHVIGSEKWRGTQLAHFLQGKVKLVFEDGLGLVDFHMSNRACVLYISESDLVSGNAFKRRLVRFRKVQERSREGGSNPFISKKRCHLSEASILQTVQRIPGVGRVKALQLLQYFPSIQQLSNASLRDLEAVVGRGIANNIHLFFTET
;
A
#
# COMPACT_ATOMS: atom_id res chain seq x y z
N MET A 1 -3.61 50.29 2.29
CA MET A 1 -4.13 49.35 3.30
C MET A 1 -3.89 47.93 2.80
N SER A 2 -3.12 47.18 3.59
CA SER A 2 -2.52 45.88 3.28
C SER A 2 -3.60 44.80 3.07
N ALA A 3 -3.76 44.31 1.84
CA ALA A 3 -4.50 43.10 1.57
C ALA A 3 -3.65 41.88 2.01
N THR A 4 -4.17 41.20 3.01
CA THR A 4 -3.72 39.95 3.63
C THR A 4 -3.24 38.93 2.60
N GLN A 5 -1.94 38.60 2.67
CA GLN A 5 -1.32 37.50 1.94
C GLN A 5 -1.89 36.17 2.45
N SER A 6 -2.96 35.67 1.83
CA SER A 6 -3.39 34.29 1.98
C SER A 6 -2.47 33.39 1.16
N THR A 7 -1.66 32.58 1.83
CA THR A 7 -0.81 31.54 1.24
C THR A 7 -1.70 30.51 0.54
N PRO A 8 -1.70 30.38 -0.82
CA PRO A 8 -2.47 29.35 -1.44
C PRO A 8 -1.61 28.10 -1.44
N VAL A 9 -1.99 27.16 -0.59
CA VAL A 9 -2.13 25.83 -1.17
C VAL A 9 -3.60 25.67 -1.45
N ARG A 10 -3.92 25.95 -2.72
CA ARG A 10 -5.20 25.86 -3.44
C ARG A 10 -5.88 27.19 -3.76
N ALA A 11 -5.67 27.64 -5.00
CA ALA A 11 -6.74 28.01 -5.94
C ALA A 11 -6.13 27.91 -7.35
N GLY A 12 -6.50 26.88 -8.10
CA GLY A 12 -6.07 26.70 -9.49
C GLY A 12 -6.43 25.33 -10.06
N ALA A 13 -5.71 24.27 -9.67
CA ALA A 13 -6.00 22.91 -10.08
C ALA A 13 -7.25 22.33 -9.38
N SER A 14 -8.46 22.79 -9.77
CA SER A 14 -9.75 22.40 -9.18
C SER A 14 -10.00 20.88 -9.26
N ALA A 15 -9.42 20.22 -10.25
CA ALA A 15 -9.11 18.80 -10.29
C ALA A 15 -8.19 18.62 -11.50
N VAL A 16 -7.03 17.99 -11.34
CA VAL A 16 -6.23 17.60 -12.50
C VAL A 16 -7.06 16.59 -13.31
N PRO A 17 -7.51 16.92 -14.52
CA PRO A 17 -8.31 15.99 -15.31
C PRO A 17 -7.47 14.78 -15.70
N TYR A 18 -8.11 13.63 -15.91
CA TYR A 18 -7.39 12.44 -16.37
C TYR A 18 -6.68 12.71 -17.70
N GLY A 19 -5.44 12.22 -17.82
CA GLY A 19 -4.61 12.44 -18.99
C GLY A 19 -4.07 13.87 -19.14
N HIS A 20 -4.20 14.72 -18.12
CA HIS A 20 -3.66 16.07 -18.11
C HIS A 20 -2.58 16.23 -17.05
N VAL A 21 -1.67 17.16 -17.31
CA VAL A 21 -0.71 17.66 -16.33
C VAL A 21 -0.93 19.16 -16.23
N ILE A 22 -0.97 19.69 -15.02
CA ILE A 22 -1.03 21.15 -14.81
C ILE A 22 0.37 21.64 -14.47
N GLY A 23 0.96 22.48 -15.31
CA GLY A 23 2.28 23.08 -15.10
C GLY A 23 2.18 24.54 -14.67
N SER A 24 3.16 25.02 -13.92
CA SER A 24 3.28 26.44 -13.62
C SER A 24 3.61 27.21 -14.91
N GLU A 25 3.02 28.40 -15.05
CA GLU A 25 3.22 29.28 -16.22
C GLU A 25 4.69 29.49 -16.59
N LYS A 26 5.60 29.49 -15.60
CA LYS A 26 7.06 29.64 -15.83
C LYS A 26 7.67 28.55 -16.72
N TRP A 27 6.98 27.43 -16.92
CA TRP A 27 7.41 26.34 -17.79
C TRP A 27 6.96 26.51 -19.24
N ARG A 28 6.12 27.50 -19.55
CA ARG A 28 5.64 27.74 -20.91
C ARG A 28 6.82 28.04 -21.85
N GLY A 29 6.82 27.40 -23.01
CA GLY A 29 7.86 27.58 -24.03
C GLY A 29 9.19 26.90 -23.72
N THR A 30 9.33 26.21 -22.59
CA THR A 30 10.53 25.42 -22.29
C THR A 30 10.56 24.14 -23.12
N GLN A 31 11.77 23.61 -23.39
CA GLN A 31 11.93 22.31 -24.07
C GLN A 31 11.22 21.18 -23.32
N LEU A 32 11.24 21.20 -21.98
CA LEU A 32 10.53 20.23 -21.16
C LEU A 32 9.03 20.28 -21.39
N ALA A 33 8.44 21.48 -21.43
CA ALA A 33 7.02 21.64 -21.71
C ALA A 33 6.64 21.15 -23.11
N HIS A 34 7.44 21.47 -24.13
CA HIS A 34 7.21 20.99 -25.50
C HIS A 34 7.28 19.46 -25.59
N PHE A 35 8.28 18.85 -24.95
CA PHE A 35 8.40 17.39 -24.90
C PHE A 35 7.20 16.73 -24.21
N LEU A 36 6.72 17.31 -23.10
CA LEU A 36 5.55 16.81 -22.38
C LEU A 36 4.27 16.96 -23.21
N GLN A 37 4.05 18.09 -23.86
CA GLN A 37 2.88 18.34 -24.72
C GLN A 37 2.71 17.31 -25.83
N GLY A 38 3.80 16.74 -26.34
CA GLY A 38 3.75 15.68 -27.36
C GLY A 38 3.23 14.33 -26.85
N LYS A 39 3.16 14.12 -25.53
CA LYS A 39 2.77 12.84 -24.91
C LYS A 39 1.57 12.94 -23.98
N VAL A 40 1.37 14.10 -23.35
CA VAL A 40 0.32 14.35 -22.37
C VAL A 40 -0.20 15.77 -22.51
N LYS A 41 -1.48 16.00 -22.23
CA LYS A 41 -2.07 17.33 -22.35
C LYS A 41 -1.61 18.21 -21.19
N LEU A 42 -0.68 19.12 -21.48
CA LEU A 42 -0.15 20.08 -20.51
C LEU A 42 -1.00 21.35 -20.51
N VAL A 43 -1.58 21.68 -19.34
CA VAL A 43 -2.30 22.92 -19.08
C VAL A 43 -1.39 23.80 -18.23
N PHE A 44 -1.25 25.07 -18.58
CA PHE A 44 -0.50 26.01 -17.74
C PHE A 44 -1.44 26.83 -16.88
N GLU A 45 -1.01 27.08 -15.66
CA GLU A 45 -1.77 27.85 -14.70
C GLU A 45 -0.86 28.78 -13.90
N ASP A 46 -1.30 30.04 -13.84
CA ASP A 46 -0.71 31.07 -13.00
C ASP A 46 -1.07 30.81 -11.54
N GLY A 47 -0.08 30.94 -10.64
CA GLY A 47 -0.34 30.79 -9.20
C GLY A 47 -0.31 29.35 -8.66
N LEU A 48 0.31 28.40 -9.36
CA LEU A 48 0.57 27.03 -8.86
C LEU A 48 1.40 26.96 -7.55
N GLY A 49 1.88 28.10 -7.08
CA GLY A 49 2.55 28.27 -5.79
C GLY A 49 3.94 27.62 -5.75
N LEU A 50 4.15 26.74 -4.77
CA LEU A 50 5.46 26.10 -4.53
C LEU A 50 5.74 24.92 -5.46
N VAL A 51 4.80 24.50 -6.30
CA VAL A 51 4.88 23.28 -7.12
C VAL A 51 5.10 23.64 -8.59
N ASP A 52 5.83 22.80 -9.33
CA ASP A 52 6.10 23.00 -10.75
C ASP A 52 5.08 22.32 -11.64
N PHE A 53 4.71 21.07 -11.31
CA PHE A 53 3.72 20.30 -12.05
C PHE A 53 2.80 19.50 -11.12
N HIS A 54 1.52 19.47 -11.42
CA HIS A 54 0.55 18.55 -10.83
C HIS A 54 0.21 17.45 -11.83
N MET A 55 0.54 16.21 -11.46
CA MET A 55 0.21 15.01 -12.23
C MET A 55 -1.16 14.45 -11.83
N SER A 56 -1.57 14.68 -10.58
CA SER A 56 -2.89 14.36 -10.06
C SER A 56 -3.23 15.25 -8.86
N ASN A 57 -4.44 15.10 -8.31
CA ASN A 57 -4.87 15.80 -7.10
C ASN A 57 -4.03 15.44 -5.85
N ARG A 58 -3.24 14.36 -5.90
CA ARG A 58 -2.41 13.87 -4.78
C ARG A 58 -0.93 13.71 -5.12
N ALA A 59 -0.54 13.87 -6.38
CA ALA A 59 0.82 13.71 -6.84
C ALA A 59 1.27 14.95 -7.62
N CYS A 60 2.40 15.52 -7.20
CA CYS A 60 2.99 16.69 -7.81
C CYS A 60 4.51 16.58 -7.85
N VAL A 61 5.11 17.35 -8.74
CA VAL A 61 6.55 17.36 -9.03
C VAL A 61 7.07 18.76 -8.75
N LEU A 62 8.17 18.82 -8.00
CA LEU A 62 9.01 20.00 -7.86
C LEU A 62 10.29 19.75 -8.65
N TYR A 63 10.57 20.60 -9.61
CA TYR A 63 11.78 20.55 -10.40
C TYR A 63 12.87 21.39 -9.71
N ILE A 64 14.07 20.84 -9.68
CA ILE A 64 15.28 21.48 -9.16
C ILE A 64 16.30 21.41 -10.29
N SER A 65 16.74 22.57 -10.79
CA SER A 65 17.77 22.61 -11.82
C SER A 65 19.16 22.33 -11.23
N GLU A 66 20.14 22.10 -12.09
CA GLU A 66 21.55 22.04 -11.69
C GLU A 66 21.99 23.35 -11.00
N SER A 67 21.59 24.51 -11.55
CA SER A 67 21.90 25.81 -10.96
C SER A 67 21.29 25.96 -9.56
N ASP A 68 20.08 25.43 -9.33
CA ASP A 68 19.43 25.46 -8.00
C ASP A 68 20.18 24.60 -6.98
N LEU A 69 20.79 23.49 -7.43
CA LEU A 69 21.58 22.60 -6.59
C LEU A 69 22.92 23.26 -6.19
N VAL A 70 23.56 23.95 -7.14
CA VAL A 70 24.84 24.65 -6.92
C VAL A 70 24.65 25.95 -6.13
N SER A 71 23.54 26.66 -6.33
CA SER A 71 23.23 27.95 -5.67
C SER A 71 22.93 27.82 -4.16
N GLY A 72 22.97 26.61 -3.60
CA GLY A 72 22.88 26.36 -2.16
C GLY A 72 21.50 25.95 -1.67
N ASN A 73 21.07 26.44 -0.50
CA ASN A 73 19.93 25.86 0.25
C ASN A 73 18.55 26.46 -0.10
N ALA A 74 18.42 27.21 -1.21
CA ALA A 74 17.14 27.83 -1.59
C ALA A 74 16.04 26.78 -1.86
N PHE A 75 16.37 25.72 -2.60
CA PHE A 75 15.44 24.63 -2.89
C PHE A 75 14.98 23.88 -1.62
N LYS A 76 15.88 23.73 -0.61
CA LYS A 76 15.53 23.09 0.67
C LYS A 76 14.45 23.87 1.41
N ARG A 77 14.51 25.22 1.40
CA ARG A 77 13.47 26.07 2.00
C ARG A 77 12.12 25.88 1.29
N ARG A 78 12.12 25.76 -0.04
CA ARG A 78 10.91 25.46 -0.84
C ARG A 78 10.32 24.09 -0.46
N LEU A 79 11.17 23.07 -0.33
CA LEU A 79 10.77 21.71 0.04
C LEU A 79 10.17 21.64 1.47
N VAL A 80 10.77 22.32 2.44
CA VAL A 80 10.25 22.37 3.82
C VAL A 80 8.88 23.05 3.85
N ARG A 81 8.69 24.15 3.12
CA ARG A 81 7.38 24.81 3.02
C ARG A 81 6.33 23.89 2.41
N PHE A 82 6.68 23.19 1.32
CA PHE A 82 5.80 22.21 0.69
C PHE A 82 5.40 21.08 1.65
N ARG A 83 6.37 20.50 2.38
CA ARG A 83 6.10 19.44 3.37
C ARG A 83 5.14 19.89 4.47
N LYS A 84 5.36 21.07 5.05
CA LYS A 84 4.50 21.62 6.12
C LYS A 84 3.05 21.77 5.66
N VAL A 85 2.84 22.17 4.41
CA VAL A 85 1.50 22.23 3.82
C VAL A 85 0.93 20.83 3.64
N GLN A 86 1.68 19.92 3.02
CA GLN A 86 1.19 18.58 2.75
C GLN A 86 0.81 17.84 4.03
N GLU A 87 1.59 17.98 5.09
CA GLU A 87 1.28 17.40 6.41
C GLU A 87 -0.06 17.90 6.97
N ARG A 88 -0.42 19.19 6.78
CA ARG A 88 -1.74 19.71 7.15
C ARG A 88 -2.89 19.10 6.35
N SER A 89 -2.62 18.62 5.13
CA SER A 89 -3.63 18.07 4.21
C SER A 89 -3.71 16.54 4.24
N ARG A 90 -2.86 15.86 5.01
CA ARG A 90 -2.85 14.39 5.13
C ARG A 90 -3.95 13.93 6.09
N GLU A 91 -5.18 13.92 5.63
CA GLU A 91 -6.22 13.08 6.22
C GLU A 91 -6.14 11.68 5.61
N GLY A 92 -5.79 10.68 6.44
CA GLY A 92 -6.28 9.31 6.28
C GLY A 92 -5.81 8.45 5.10
N GLY A 93 -4.75 8.81 4.38
CA GLY A 93 -4.19 7.96 3.32
C GLY A 93 -3.51 6.71 3.85
N SER A 94 -4.26 5.65 4.17
CA SER A 94 -3.71 4.33 4.48
C SER A 94 -3.15 3.73 3.19
N ASN A 95 -1.90 3.26 3.23
CA ASN A 95 -1.32 2.53 2.12
C ASN A 95 -2.03 1.16 1.99
N PRO A 96 -2.63 0.81 0.84
CA PRO A 96 -3.32 -0.47 0.65
C PRO A 96 -2.39 -1.70 0.78
N PHE A 97 -1.08 -1.50 0.67
CA PHE A 97 -0.05 -2.54 0.88
C PHE A 97 0.49 -2.58 2.32
N ILE A 98 0.13 -1.61 3.17
CA ILE A 98 0.39 -1.66 4.61
C ILE A 98 -0.90 -2.17 5.26
N SER A 99 -1.15 -3.48 5.09
CA SER A 99 -2.23 -4.14 5.83
C SER A 99 -1.93 -4.00 7.32
N LYS A 100 -2.80 -3.29 8.05
CA LYS A 100 -2.76 -3.28 9.52
C LYS A 100 -2.84 -4.75 9.96
N LYS A 101 -1.80 -5.26 10.63
CA LYS A 101 -1.70 -6.68 11.01
C LYS A 101 -2.99 -7.15 11.67
N ARG A 102 -3.88 -7.79 10.91
CA ARG A 102 -4.98 -8.57 11.43
C ARG A 102 -4.50 -10.01 11.42
N CYS A 103 -4.01 -10.45 12.58
CA CYS A 103 -3.61 -11.84 12.79
C CYS A 103 -4.84 -12.65 13.21
N HIS A 104 -5.78 -12.87 12.29
CA HIS A 104 -6.81 -13.90 12.48
C HIS A 104 -6.75 -14.80 11.26
N LEU A 105 -6.12 -15.97 11.40
CA LEU A 105 -6.19 -17.00 10.39
C LEU A 105 -7.67 -17.36 10.24
N SER A 106 -8.19 -17.35 9.02
CA SER A 106 -9.57 -17.78 8.80
C SER A 106 -9.68 -19.28 9.14
N GLU A 107 -10.80 -19.69 9.72
CA GLU A 107 -11.07 -21.13 9.97
C GLU A 107 -10.95 -21.94 8.67
N ALA A 108 -11.30 -21.33 7.53
CA ALA A 108 -11.10 -21.92 6.20
C ALA A 108 -9.62 -22.19 5.89
N SER A 109 -8.70 -21.28 6.25
CA SER A 109 -7.25 -21.48 6.05
C SER A 109 -6.71 -22.63 6.91
N ILE A 110 -7.20 -22.75 8.15
CA ILE A 110 -6.84 -23.84 9.07
C ILE A 110 -7.35 -25.17 8.49
N LEU A 111 -8.61 -25.22 8.06
CA LEU A 111 -9.22 -26.39 7.44
C LEU A 111 -8.51 -26.83 6.15
N GLN A 112 -8.11 -25.88 5.30
CA GLN A 112 -7.32 -26.16 4.10
C GLN A 112 -5.94 -26.73 4.44
N THR A 113 -5.34 -26.30 5.55
CA THR A 113 -4.04 -26.81 6.00
C THR A 113 -4.15 -28.26 6.46
N VAL A 114 -5.18 -28.61 7.24
CA VAL A 114 -5.43 -29.99 7.68
C VAL A 114 -5.76 -30.92 6.51
N GLN A 115 -6.44 -30.43 5.47
CA GLN A 115 -6.74 -31.21 4.25
C GLN A 115 -5.50 -31.58 3.42
N ARG A 116 -4.34 -30.94 3.65
CA ARG A 116 -3.08 -31.33 2.98
C ARG A 116 -2.48 -32.60 3.55
N ILE A 117 -2.95 -33.06 4.71
CA ILE A 117 -2.47 -34.30 5.34
C ILE A 117 -3.00 -35.50 4.52
N PRO A 118 -2.14 -36.44 4.12
CA PRO A 118 -2.55 -37.58 3.30
C PRO A 118 -3.64 -38.41 3.98
N GLY A 119 -4.73 -38.66 3.26
CA GLY A 119 -5.88 -39.43 3.76
C GLY A 119 -6.88 -38.63 4.62
N VAL A 120 -6.63 -37.35 4.87
CA VAL A 120 -7.54 -36.46 5.61
C VAL A 120 -8.34 -35.57 4.65
N GLY A 121 -9.56 -35.99 4.32
CA GLY A 121 -10.52 -35.19 3.55
C GLY A 121 -11.26 -34.15 4.41
N ARG A 122 -12.09 -33.31 3.79
CA ARG A 122 -12.84 -32.21 4.45
C ARG A 122 -13.60 -32.64 5.70
N VAL A 123 -14.31 -33.77 5.66
CA VAL A 123 -15.13 -34.24 6.79
C VAL A 123 -14.25 -34.61 7.99
N LYS A 124 -13.19 -35.40 7.76
CA LYS A 124 -12.23 -35.78 8.81
C LYS A 124 -11.45 -34.58 9.32
N ALA A 125 -11.12 -33.64 8.46
CA ALA A 125 -10.45 -32.40 8.85
C ALA A 125 -11.33 -31.54 9.78
N LEU A 126 -12.62 -31.41 9.50
CA LEU A 126 -13.56 -30.72 10.39
C LEU A 126 -13.70 -31.42 11.73
N GLN A 127 -13.81 -32.76 11.70
CA GLN A 127 -13.90 -33.56 12.92
C GLN A 127 -12.62 -33.42 13.76
N LEU A 128 -11.43 -33.50 13.15
CA LEU A 128 -10.16 -33.28 13.84
C LEU A 128 -10.07 -31.88 14.45
N LEU A 129 -10.51 -30.84 13.74
CA LEU A 129 -10.49 -29.47 14.25
C LEU A 129 -11.53 -29.22 15.36
N GLN A 130 -12.57 -30.05 15.46
CA GLN A 130 -13.51 -30.03 16.59
C GLN A 130 -12.87 -30.55 17.89
N TYR A 131 -12.00 -31.57 17.78
CA TYR A 131 -11.30 -32.15 18.94
C TYR A 131 -9.96 -31.44 19.24
N PHE A 132 -9.28 -30.96 18.20
CA PHE A 132 -8.00 -30.27 18.28
C PHE A 132 -8.12 -28.87 17.62
N PRO A 133 -8.54 -27.83 18.38
CA PRO A 133 -8.82 -26.50 17.85
C PRO A 133 -7.61 -25.75 17.26
N SER A 134 -6.40 -26.31 17.35
CA SER A 134 -5.16 -25.73 16.82
C SER A 134 -4.37 -26.78 16.03
N ILE A 135 -3.72 -26.37 14.94
CA ILE A 135 -2.78 -27.21 14.19
C ILE A 135 -1.64 -27.70 15.09
N GLN A 136 -1.20 -26.88 16.05
CA GLN A 136 -0.15 -27.24 17.00
C GLN A 136 -0.62 -28.28 18.03
N GLN A 137 -1.93 -28.31 18.35
CA GLN A 137 -2.49 -29.38 19.16
C GLN A 137 -2.65 -30.67 18.36
N LEU A 138 -3.04 -30.57 17.08
CA LEU A 138 -3.12 -31.71 16.18
C LEU A 138 -1.75 -32.37 15.96
N SER A 139 -0.69 -31.59 15.78
CA SER A 139 0.67 -32.13 15.56
C SER A 139 1.24 -32.84 16.79
N ASN A 140 0.85 -32.39 17.99
CA ASN A 140 1.33 -32.94 19.26
C ASN A 140 0.39 -34.00 19.84
N ALA A 141 -0.73 -34.31 19.16
CA ALA A 141 -1.70 -35.29 19.62
C ALA A 141 -1.06 -36.70 19.69
N SER A 142 -1.42 -37.46 20.72
CA SER A 142 -0.95 -38.84 20.82
C SER A 142 -1.65 -39.72 19.78
N LEU A 143 -1.01 -40.81 19.38
CA LEU A 143 -1.56 -41.76 18.42
C LEU A 143 -2.93 -42.28 18.88
N ARG A 144 -3.13 -42.51 20.18
CA ARG A 144 -4.40 -42.97 20.77
C ARG A 144 -5.52 -41.95 20.62
N ASP A 145 -5.20 -40.67 20.79
CA ASP A 145 -6.19 -39.58 20.68
C ASP A 145 -6.64 -39.39 19.23
N LEU A 146 -5.71 -39.59 18.27
CA LEU A 146 -6.03 -39.59 16.84
C LEU A 146 -6.85 -40.82 16.43
N GLU A 147 -6.53 -42.01 16.97
CA GLU A 147 -7.27 -43.26 16.71
C GLU A 147 -8.75 -43.13 17.06
N ALA A 148 -9.07 -42.46 18.17
CA ALA A 148 -10.44 -42.24 18.63
C ALA A 148 -11.28 -41.41 17.64
N VAL A 149 -10.65 -40.56 16.81
CA VAL A 149 -11.34 -39.63 15.90
C VAL A 149 -11.39 -40.15 14.46
N VAL A 150 -10.26 -40.66 13.93
CA VAL A 150 -10.13 -41.02 12.50
C VAL A 150 -9.85 -42.50 12.23
N GLY A 151 -9.63 -43.29 13.28
CA GLY A 151 -9.28 -44.72 13.21
C GLY A 151 -7.80 -45.00 13.00
N ARG A 152 -7.36 -46.22 13.35
CA ARG A 152 -5.95 -46.66 13.40
C ARG A 152 -5.12 -46.37 12.16
N GLY A 153 -5.62 -46.73 10.97
CA GLY A 153 -4.85 -46.54 9.73
C GLY A 153 -4.52 -45.07 9.45
N ILE A 154 -5.48 -44.17 9.67
CA ILE A 154 -5.31 -42.74 9.39
C ILE A 154 -4.56 -42.07 10.54
N ALA A 155 -4.80 -42.47 11.79
CA ALA A 155 -4.05 -41.99 12.93
C ALA A 155 -2.55 -42.24 12.79
N ASN A 156 -2.15 -43.44 12.34
CA ASN A 156 -0.76 -43.75 12.01
C ASN A 156 -0.22 -42.86 10.90
N ASN A 157 -0.97 -42.65 9.81
CA ASN A 157 -0.53 -41.79 8.71
C ASN A 157 -0.35 -40.33 9.15
N ILE A 158 -1.24 -39.81 10.00
CA ILE A 158 -1.14 -38.45 10.56
C ILE A 158 0.09 -38.36 11.46
N HIS A 159 0.29 -39.32 12.36
CA HIS A 159 1.44 -39.33 13.27
C HIS A 159 2.77 -39.39 12.50
N LEU A 160 2.89 -40.34 11.56
CA LEU A 160 4.05 -40.47 10.67
C LEU A 160 4.29 -39.19 9.86
N PHE A 161 3.24 -38.57 9.32
CA PHE A 161 3.36 -37.31 8.57
C PHE A 161 3.99 -36.16 9.39
N PHE A 162 3.76 -36.13 10.71
CA PHE A 162 4.35 -35.10 11.58
C PHE A 162 5.70 -35.50 12.21
N THR A 163 6.01 -36.80 12.33
CA THR A 163 7.23 -37.28 13.00
C THR A 163 8.34 -37.72 12.05
N GLU A 164 8.02 -38.11 10.81
CA GLU A 164 9.05 -38.42 9.81
C GLU A 164 9.57 -37.11 9.19
N THR A 165 10.83 -36.77 9.51
CA THR A 165 11.62 -35.71 8.86
C THR A 165 12.33 -36.22 7.63
#